data_AF-A0AAN9UEI4-F1
#
_entry.id   AF-A0AAN9UEI4-F1
#
_cell.length_a   1.000
_cell.length_b   1.000
_cell.length_c   1.000
_cell.angle_alpha   90.00
_cell.angle_beta   90.00
_cell.angle_gamma   90.00
#
_symmetry.space_group_name_H-M   'P 1'
#
loop_
_entity.id
_entity.type
_entity.pdbx_description
1 polymer ?
#
loop_
_entity_poly.entity_id
_entity_poly.type
_entity_poly.pdbx_seq_one_letter_code
_entity_poly.pdbx_strand_id
1 'polypeptide(L)'
;MSDAVAKPDASTKAKPLGMRKNGKQWHAPKKAFRPGSGLTSYAQRSKERVAHAAMKAKENEMKEELESERKARIAKIKEKRAAKEEKERYAKLAEKMHKKRVERLKRKEKRNKLLNS
;
A
#
# COMPACT_ATOMS: atom_id res chain seq x y z
N MET A 1 -17.14 -53.81 12.33
CA MET A 1 -17.70 -53.09 11.16
C MET A 1 -16.57 -52.25 10.61
N SER A 2 -16.12 -52.60 9.42
CA SER A 2 -14.79 -52.30 8.88
C SER A 2 -14.79 -50.96 8.15
N ASP A 3 -14.03 -49.98 8.63
CA ASP A 3 -13.77 -48.74 7.90
C ASP A 3 -12.63 -48.95 6.90
N ALA A 4 -13.00 -49.12 5.64
CA ALA A 4 -12.08 -49.16 4.52
C ALA A 4 -11.67 -47.72 4.16
N VAL A 5 -10.46 -47.33 4.58
CA VAL A 5 -9.79 -46.11 4.13
C VAL A 5 -9.56 -46.19 2.62
N ALA A 6 -10.31 -45.40 1.87
CA ALA A 6 -10.14 -45.24 0.43
C ALA A 6 -8.77 -44.61 0.14
N LYS A 7 -7.93 -45.41 -0.51
CA LYS A 7 -6.59 -45.07 -1.01
C LYS A 7 -6.73 -44.04 -2.15
N PRO A 8 -5.92 -42.96 -2.21
CA PRO A 8 -5.90 -42.08 -3.38
C PRO A 8 -5.25 -42.81 -4.55
N ASP A 9 -6.08 -43.39 -5.41
CA ASP A 9 -5.67 -43.95 -6.69
C ASP A 9 -5.54 -42.83 -7.73
N ALA A 10 -4.30 -42.49 -8.08
CA ALA A 10 -3.90 -42.04 -9.42
C ALA A 10 -2.42 -41.64 -9.43
N SER A 11 -1.50 -42.57 -9.21
CA SER A 11 -0.17 -42.43 -9.81
C SER A 11 -0.30 -42.84 -11.27
N THR A 12 -0.73 -41.94 -12.14
CA THR A 12 -0.55 -42.11 -13.59
C THR A 12 0.95 -42.01 -13.87
N LYS A 13 1.68 -43.12 -13.68
CA LYS A 13 3.05 -43.26 -14.17
C LYS A 13 2.98 -43.02 -15.67
N ALA A 14 3.45 -41.87 -16.12
CA ALA A 14 3.56 -41.57 -17.54
C ALA A 14 4.47 -42.63 -18.15
N LYS A 15 3.92 -43.49 -19.01
CA LYS A 15 4.73 -44.43 -19.78
C LYS A 15 5.77 -43.60 -20.55
N PRO A 16 7.06 -43.95 -20.51
CA PRO A 16 8.07 -43.21 -21.26
C PRO A 16 7.69 -43.30 -22.75
N LEU A 17 7.36 -42.15 -23.35
CA LEU A 17 7.08 -42.08 -24.77
C LEU A 17 8.40 -42.30 -25.51
N GLY A 18 8.47 -43.37 -26.30
CA GLY A 18 9.65 -43.70 -27.09
C GLY A 18 10.03 -42.57 -28.07
N MET A 19 11.30 -42.55 -28.46
CA MET A 19 11.87 -41.52 -29.33
C MET A 19 11.15 -41.48 -30.68
N ARG A 20 10.57 -40.32 -31.05
CA ARG A 20 9.91 -40.17 -32.35
C ARG A 20 10.97 -40.04 -33.46
N LYS A 21 10.92 -40.91 -34.48
CA LYS A 21 11.88 -40.91 -35.60
C LYS A 21 11.91 -39.61 -36.43
N ASN A 22 10.89 -38.76 -36.31
CA ASN A 22 10.73 -37.51 -37.07
C ASN A 22 11.30 -36.26 -36.34
N GLY A 23 12.10 -36.40 -35.28
CA GLY A 23 12.78 -35.27 -34.61
C GLY A 23 11.90 -34.25 -33.86
N LYS A 24 10.56 -34.36 -33.93
CA LYS A 24 9.59 -33.48 -33.25
C LYS A 24 9.37 -33.85 -31.78
N GLN A 25 10.44 -34.06 -31.03
CA GLN A 25 10.40 -34.40 -29.59
C GLN A 25 10.25 -33.16 -28.70
N TRP A 26 10.65 -31.99 -29.19
CA TRP A 26 10.58 -30.70 -28.49
C TRP A 26 9.16 -30.14 -28.36
N HIS A 27 8.22 -30.64 -29.18
CA HIS A 27 6.81 -30.30 -29.03
C HIS A 27 6.16 -31.17 -27.96
N ALA A 28 5.58 -30.52 -26.95
CA ALA A 28 4.76 -31.21 -25.96
C ALA A 28 3.59 -31.95 -26.65
N PRO A 29 3.27 -33.20 -26.25
CA PRO A 29 2.16 -33.94 -26.82
C PRO A 29 0.84 -33.21 -26.52
N LYS A 30 0.13 -32.81 -27.57
CA LYS A 30 -1.16 -32.13 -27.44
C LYS A 30 -2.22 -33.15 -27.00
N LYS A 31 -2.78 -32.96 -25.81
CA LYS A 31 -3.94 -33.72 -25.36
C LYS A 31 -5.17 -33.27 -26.15
N ALA A 32 -6.04 -34.20 -26.53
CA ALA A 32 -7.31 -33.87 -27.15
C ALA A 32 -8.14 -32.97 -26.22
N PHE A 33 -8.75 -31.92 -26.78
CA PHE A 33 -9.66 -31.05 -26.06
C PHE A 33 -10.89 -31.86 -25.61
N ARG A 34 -11.19 -31.85 -24.31
CA ARG A 34 -12.38 -32.49 -23.74
C ARG A 34 -13.23 -31.39 -23.08
N PRO A 35 -14.39 -31.01 -23.63
CA PRO A 35 -15.24 -29.96 -23.07
C PRO A 35 -15.64 -30.20 -21.60
N GLY A 36 -15.65 -31.46 -21.17
CA GLY A 36 -15.95 -31.88 -19.79
C GLY A 36 -14.78 -31.81 -18.80
N SER A 37 -13.52 -31.70 -19.27
CA SER A 37 -12.36 -31.74 -18.36
C SER A 37 -12.12 -30.36 -17.76
N GLY A 38 -12.67 -30.12 -16.57
CA GLY A 38 -12.51 -28.86 -15.85
C GLY A 38 -13.80 -28.33 -15.22
N LEU A 39 -14.95 -28.98 -15.44
CA LEU A 39 -16.17 -28.64 -14.71
C LEU A 39 -16.04 -29.11 -13.26
N THR A 40 -15.78 -28.15 -12.36
CA THR A 40 -15.85 -28.38 -10.92
C THR A 40 -17.31 -28.54 -10.49
N SER A 41 -17.57 -29.27 -9.41
CA SER A 41 -18.91 -29.30 -8.83
C SER A 41 -19.24 -27.93 -8.20
N TYR A 42 -20.53 -27.59 -8.11
CA TYR A 42 -20.94 -26.35 -7.43
C TYR A 42 -20.42 -26.30 -5.98
N ALA A 43 -20.43 -27.44 -5.28
CA ALA A 43 -19.89 -27.56 -3.93
C ALA A 43 -18.40 -27.19 -3.86
N GLN A 44 -17.60 -27.59 -4.86
CA GLN A 44 -16.19 -27.23 -4.92
C GLN A 44 -15.99 -25.72 -5.18
N ARG A 45 -16.73 -25.13 -6.12
CA ARG A 45 -16.68 -23.67 -6.36
C ARG A 45 -17.11 -22.84 -5.15
N SER A 46 -18.10 -23.32 -4.41
CA SER A 46 -18.57 -22.64 -3.19
C SER A 46 -17.46 -22.60 -2.14
N LYS A 47 -16.78 -23.74 -1.90
CA LYS A 47 -15.62 -23.81 -1.00
C LYS A 47 -14.48 -22.90 -1.44
N GLU A 48 -14.16 -22.88 -2.73
CA GLU A 48 -13.12 -22.00 -3.30
C GLU A 48 -13.47 -20.52 -3.13
N ARG A 49 -14.73 -20.14 -3.31
CA ARG A 49 -15.19 -18.75 -3.11
C ARG A 49 -15.07 -18.31 -1.66
N VAL A 50 -15.44 -19.17 -0.71
CA VAL A 50 -15.28 -18.89 0.73
C VAL A 50 -13.80 -18.74 1.09
N ALA A 51 -12.94 -19.64 0.61
CA ALA A 51 -11.50 -19.55 0.82
C ALA A 51 -10.90 -18.26 0.23
N HIS A 52 -11.33 -17.88 -0.98
CA HIS A 52 -10.88 -16.64 -1.61
C HIS A 52 -11.37 -15.39 -0.87
N ALA A 53 -12.62 -15.39 -0.39
CA ALA A 53 -13.15 -14.29 0.43
C ALA A 53 -12.36 -14.13 1.73
N ALA A 54 -12.02 -15.23 2.41
CA ALA A 54 -11.20 -15.19 3.61
C ALA A 54 -9.77 -14.67 3.35
N MET A 55 -9.16 -15.08 2.22
CA MET A 55 -7.86 -14.55 1.79
C MET A 55 -7.91 -13.04 1.51
N LYS A 56 -8.96 -12.58 0.83
CA LYS A 56 -9.14 -11.16 0.49
C LYS A 56 -9.45 -10.29 1.71
N ALA A 57 -10.20 -10.79 2.68
CA ALA A 57 -10.43 -10.09 3.94
C ALA A 57 -9.10 -9.81 4.65
N LYS A 58 -8.25 -10.84 4.80
CA LYS A 58 -6.91 -10.69 5.40
C LYS A 58 -6.01 -9.76 4.60
N GLU A 59 -6.04 -9.83 3.27
CA GLU A 59 -5.25 -8.93 2.42
C GLU A 59 -5.69 -7.47 2.58
N ASN A 60 -6.99 -7.22 2.71
CA ASN A 60 -7.53 -5.88 2.90
C ASN A 60 -7.21 -5.33 4.29
N GLU A 61 -7.35 -6.13 5.35
CA GLU A 61 -6.96 -5.76 6.72
C GLU A 61 -5.50 -5.28 6.77
N MET A 62 -4.58 -6.06 6.19
CA MET A 62 -3.15 -5.70 6.13
C MET A 62 -2.89 -4.40 5.36
N LYS A 63 -3.66 -4.13 4.29
CA LYS A 63 -3.53 -2.89 3.51
C LYS A 63 -4.10 -1.69 4.24
N GLU A 64 -5.23 -1.86 4.92
CA GLU A 64 -5.87 -0.80 5.71
C GLU A 64 -4.98 -0.38 6.88
N GLU A 65 -4.35 -1.32 7.57
CA GLU A 65 -3.36 -1.05 8.61
C GLU A 65 -2.19 -0.22 8.06
N LEU A 66 -1.57 -0.66 6.97
CA LEU A 66 -0.44 0.03 6.35
C LEU A 66 -0.81 1.44 5.83
N GLU A 67 -2.01 1.59 5.27
CA GLU A 67 -2.53 2.89 4.87
C GLU A 67 -2.80 3.81 6.07
N SER A 68 -3.31 3.27 7.18
CA SER A 68 -3.58 4.04 8.39
C SER A 68 -2.28 4.59 8.99
N GLU A 69 -1.22 3.80 9.03
CA GLU A 69 0.11 4.22 9.48
C GLU A 69 0.69 5.31 8.58
N ARG A 70 0.56 5.13 7.26
CA ARG A 70 0.99 6.13 6.28
C ARG A 70 0.22 7.44 6.45
N LYS A 71 -1.11 7.38 6.63
CA LYS A 71 -1.97 8.54 6.86
C LYS A 71 -1.60 9.24 8.17
N ALA A 72 -1.35 8.49 9.25
CA ALA A 72 -0.90 9.03 10.54
C ALA A 72 0.47 9.74 10.41
N ARG A 73 1.41 9.18 9.65
CA ARG A 73 2.71 9.84 9.39
C ARG A 73 2.54 11.13 8.60
N ILE A 74 1.69 11.13 7.58
CA ILE A 74 1.41 12.32 6.77
C ILE A 74 0.75 13.41 7.64
N ALA A 75 -0.22 13.06 8.48
CA ALA A 75 -0.89 13.98 9.39
C ALA A 75 0.13 14.66 10.34
N LYS A 76 0.97 13.86 11.01
CA LYS A 76 2.04 14.37 11.89
C LYS A 76 3.00 15.33 11.19
N ILE A 77 3.35 15.07 9.92
CA ILE A 77 4.23 15.96 9.15
C ILE A 77 3.51 17.27 8.82
N LYS A 78 2.24 17.21 8.41
CA LYS A 78 1.43 18.39 8.12
C LYS A 78 1.25 19.27 9.36
N GLU A 79 0.92 18.68 10.49
CA GLU A 79 0.78 19.37 11.77
C GLU A 79 2.09 20.07 12.17
N LYS A 80 3.23 19.38 12.07
CA LYS A 80 4.54 19.99 12.34
C LYS A 80 4.85 21.18 11.42
N ARG A 81 4.49 21.09 10.14
CA ARG A 81 4.69 22.19 9.18
C ARG A 81 3.77 23.37 9.49
N ALA A 82 2.49 23.12 9.75
CA ALA A 82 1.54 24.16 10.14
C ALA A 82 1.97 24.88 11.42
N ALA A 83 2.37 24.13 12.46
CA ALA A 83 2.87 24.71 13.71
C ALA A 83 4.15 25.54 13.49
N LYS A 84 5.01 25.15 12.55
CA LYS A 84 6.21 25.93 12.19
C LYS A 84 5.84 27.22 11.46
N GLU A 85 4.94 27.14 10.48
CA GLU A 85 4.45 28.29 9.71
C GLU A 85 3.75 29.32 10.60
N GLU A 86 2.95 28.87 11.56
CA GLU A 86 2.31 29.75 12.55
C GLU A 86 3.36 30.46 13.41
N LYS A 87 4.35 29.74 13.94
CA LYS A 87 5.46 30.33 14.71
C LYS A 87 6.22 31.36 13.88
N GLU A 88 6.55 31.04 12.63
CA GLU A 88 7.24 31.94 11.71
C GLU A 88 6.40 33.19 11.39
N ARG A 89 5.07 33.04 11.25
CA ARG A 89 4.15 34.16 11.05
C ARG A 89 4.15 35.10 12.26
N TYR A 90 4.08 34.56 13.47
CA TYR A 90 4.15 35.36 14.69
C TYR A 90 5.52 36.04 14.86
N ALA A 91 6.62 35.34 14.55
CA ALA A 91 7.97 35.92 14.58
C ALA A 91 8.10 37.11 13.62
N LYS A 92 7.64 36.96 12.37
CA LYS A 92 7.62 38.05 11.37
C LYS A 92 6.77 39.24 11.82
N LEU A 93 5.64 38.99 12.48
CA LEU A 93 4.79 40.05 13.02
C LEU A 93 5.50 40.80 14.15
N ALA A 94 6.14 40.07 15.06
CA ALA A 94 6.90 40.64 16.17
C ALA A 94 8.07 41.50 15.65
N GLU A 95 8.82 41.00 14.67
CA GLU A 95 9.90 41.74 14.02
C GLU A 95 9.40 43.03 13.36
N LYS A 96 8.26 42.96 12.64
CA LYS A 96 7.64 44.14 12.03
C LYS A 96 7.25 45.19 13.07
N MET A 97 6.70 44.77 14.21
CA MET A 97 6.34 45.69 15.30
C MET A 97 7.57 46.25 16.01
N HIS A 98 8.60 45.44 16.21
CA HIS A 98 9.88 45.87 16.77
C HIS A 98 10.54 46.92 15.87
N LYS A 99 10.62 46.67 14.56
CA LYS A 99 11.12 47.63 13.57
C LYS A 99 10.35 48.95 13.62
N LYS A 100 9.01 48.91 13.67
CA LYS A 100 8.18 50.11 13.80
C LYS A 100 8.48 50.89 15.08
N ARG A 101 8.69 50.21 16.22
CA ARG A 101 9.03 50.83 17.50
C ARG A 101 10.39 51.50 17.43
N VAL A 102 11.41 50.81 16.94
CA VAL A 102 12.78 51.34 16.78
C VAL A 102 12.77 52.57 15.88
N GLU A 103 12.10 52.51 14.73
CA GLU A 103 11.98 53.66 13.81
C GLU A 103 11.21 54.84 14.42
N ARG A 104 10.25 54.59 15.34
CA ARG A 104 9.57 55.65 16.07
C ARG A 104 10.49 56.31 17.11
N LEU A 105 11.33 55.53 17.79
CA LEU A 105 12.31 56.04 18.75
C LEU A 105 13.38 56.88 18.04
N LYS A 106 13.98 56.39 16.96
CA LYS A 106 14.96 57.14 16.15
C LYS A 106 14.40 58.50 15.69
N ARG A 107 13.14 58.55 15.25
CA ARG A 107 12.49 59.81 14.85
C ARG A 107 12.28 60.77 16.02
N LYS A 108 11.93 60.25 17.21
CA LYS A 108 11.82 61.07 18.43
C LYS A 108 13.17 61.61 18.86
N GLU A 109 14.21 60.77 18.88
CA GLU A 109 15.58 61.15 19.19
C GLU A 109 16.08 62.23 18.24
N LYS A 110 15.88 62.05 16.92
CA LYS A 110 16.22 63.07 15.92
C LYS A 110 15.51 64.39 16.19
N ARG A 111 14.21 64.37 16.51
CA ARG A 111 13.44 65.58 16.82
C ARG A 111 13.90 66.25 18.11
N ASN A 112 14.04 65.49 19.19
CA ASN A 112 14.48 66.02 20.49
C ASN A 112 15.88 66.61 20.39
N LYS A 113 16.78 65.97 19.61
CA LYS A 113 18.11 66.53 19.33
C LYS A 113 18.04 67.87 18.63
N LEU A 114 17.09 68.11 17.73
CA LEU A 114 16.93 69.41 17.04
C LEU A 114 16.26 70.48 17.92
N LEU A 115 15.47 70.08 18.92
CA LEU A 115 14.71 71.00 19.77
C LEU A 115 15.44 71.35 21.08
N ASN A 116 16.30 70.45 21.57
CA ASN A 116 17.06 70.60 22.81
C ASN A 116 18.57 70.73 22.56
N SER A 117 18.99 70.99 21.32
CA SER A 117 20.35 71.44 20.96
C SER A 117 20.43 72.95 20.97
#